data_AF-A0A7S4T6V3-F1
#
_entry.id   AF-A0A7S4T6V3-F1
#
_cell.length_a   1.000
_cell.length_b   1.000
_cell.length_c   1.000
_cell.angle_alpha   90.00
_cell.angle_beta   90.00
_cell.angle_gamma   90.00
#
_symmetry.space_group_name_H-M   'P 1'
#
loop_
_entity.id
_entity.type
_entity.pdbx_description
1 polymer ?
#
loop_
_entity_poly.entity_id
_entity_poly.type
_entity_poly.pdbx_seq_one_letter_code
_entity_poly.pdbx_strand_id
1 'polypeptide(L)'
;SSAWEPEIDTEQGHSGALSCIEGLCCRGEETYKPRVHTGFYNNFLAAAPTIDKHIAPLLAPDQPPRKLYVVGHSLGGAIATMATCHFLLNFDWEMLPHKFIGVTLGSPKACCNSMKDVIDERLRALRPLDKAVFCRVMRDKDIVTTVPPSLVGFNHIDKLVFITEGEKVLINPDIQNANIIDEEETKRILSTSDSINLQLNGDGTDKKNMNCYERRISMLPKPFRDHMPDLYLKSLMNLYNESTKKQKIKTTIEDTAIQDTPIQKENTPLGEDEHSVAATEATSTMSMPEEVIEMHTRKKGVSKVIKTAIGRIGSLPKTSPFPKKNSFRKFSSFRSRSKQKQKQQLMQI
;
A
#
# COMPACT_ATOMS: atom_id res chain seq x y z
N SER A 1 7.56 -13.29 19.36
CA SER A 1 7.16 -13.19 17.94
C SER A 1 7.08 -14.59 17.35
N SER A 2 6.18 -14.86 16.41
CA SER A 2 6.05 -16.17 15.75
C SER A 2 6.79 -16.19 14.43
N ALA A 3 7.25 -17.36 13.99
CA ALA A 3 7.72 -17.55 12.62
C ALA A 3 6.54 -17.39 11.64
N TRP A 4 6.83 -16.92 10.42
CA TRP A 4 5.83 -16.78 9.37
C TRP A 4 5.73 -18.07 8.55
N GLU A 5 4.70 -18.87 8.85
CA GLU A 5 4.44 -20.16 8.19
C GLU A 5 2.93 -20.34 7.93
N PRO A 6 2.29 -19.42 7.17
CA PRO A 6 0.84 -19.37 7.07
C PRO A 6 0.24 -20.67 6.52
N GLU A 7 0.95 -21.40 5.66
CA GLU A 7 0.47 -22.67 5.13
C GLU A 7 0.29 -23.73 6.21
N ILE A 8 1.20 -23.79 7.19
CA ILE A 8 1.15 -24.75 8.30
C ILE A 8 0.21 -24.24 9.39
N ASP A 9 0.33 -22.95 9.72
CA ASP A 9 -0.37 -22.37 10.86
C ASP A 9 -1.87 -22.14 10.58
N THR A 10 -2.26 -21.94 9.32
CA THR A 10 -3.68 -21.82 8.94
C THR A 10 -4.41 -23.15 9.11
N GLU A 11 -3.76 -24.29 8.83
CA GLU A 11 -4.34 -25.61 9.08
C GLU A 11 -4.57 -25.87 10.57
N GLN A 12 -3.70 -25.32 11.43
CA GLN A 12 -3.82 -25.40 12.88
C GLN A 12 -4.75 -24.33 13.47
N GLY A 13 -5.01 -23.25 12.74
CA GLY A 13 -5.76 -22.08 13.20
C GLY A 13 -4.99 -21.14 14.14
N HIS A 14 -3.73 -21.47 14.49
CA HIS A 14 -2.85 -20.64 15.31
C HIS A 14 -1.38 -21.00 15.09
N SER A 15 -0.47 -20.09 15.43
CA SER A 15 0.98 -20.28 15.27
C SER A 15 1.64 -21.18 16.34
N GLY A 16 0.92 -22.13 16.95
CA GLY A 16 1.42 -22.93 18.09
C GLY A 16 1.39 -22.25 19.48
N ALA A 17 1.31 -23.04 20.56
CA ALA A 17 1.08 -22.56 21.93
C ALA A 17 2.28 -21.86 22.60
N LEU A 18 3.49 -21.90 22.01
CA LEU A 18 4.72 -21.30 22.58
C LEU A 18 5.60 -20.61 21.52
N SER A 19 5.05 -20.31 20.35
CA SER A 19 5.82 -19.71 19.26
C SER A 19 6.41 -18.35 19.61
N CYS A 20 5.84 -17.66 20.61
CA CYS A 20 6.38 -16.40 21.11
C CYS A 20 7.73 -16.57 21.84
N ILE A 21 7.99 -17.72 22.46
CA ILE A 21 9.20 -18.02 23.26
C ILE A 21 10.32 -18.57 22.37
N GLU A 22 9.98 -19.35 21.35
CA GLU A 22 10.94 -20.01 20.45
C GLU A 22 11.88 -19.01 19.74
N GLY A 23 11.41 -17.78 19.51
CA GLY A 23 12.20 -16.71 18.89
C GLY A 23 13.33 -16.14 19.75
N LEU A 24 13.33 -16.36 21.07
CA LEU A 24 14.41 -15.87 21.94
C LEU A 24 15.65 -16.78 21.93
N CYS A 25 15.49 -18.07 21.62
CA CYS A 25 16.55 -19.08 21.80
C CYS A 25 17.19 -19.59 20.50
N CYS A 26 16.62 -19.28 19.33
CA CYS A 26 17.08 -19.83 18.05
C CYS A 26 17.97 -18.84 17.26
N ARG A 27 19.23 -18.67 17.71
CA ARG A 27 20.31 -17.96 16.98
C ARG A 27 21.17 -18.90 16.10
N GLY A 28 20.56 -19.92 15.50
CA GLY A 28 21.25 -20.79 14.52
C GLY A 28 21.19 -20.20 13.11
N GLU A 29 22.33 -20.07 12.42
CA GLU A 29 22.45 -19.40 11.12
C GLU A 29 21.69 -20.06 9.95
N GLU A 30 21.33 -21.34 10.04
CA GLU A 30 20.85 -22.08 8.86
C GLU A 30 19.32 -22.09 8.65
N THR A 31 18.51 -21.63 9.61
CA THR A 31 17.04 -21.66 9.49
C THR A 31 16.35 -20.39 10.01
N TYR A 32 16.89 -19.22 9.69
CA TYR A 32 16.30 -17.96 10.10
C TYR A 32 15.00 -17.66 9.33
N LYS A 33 13.85 -17.91 9.95
CA LYS A 33 12.53 -17.62 9.37
C LYS A 33 12.12 -16.15 9.66
N PRO A 34 11.46 -15.47 8.71
CA PRO A 34 10.80 -14.18 8.97
C PRO A 34 9.84 -14.28 10.17
N ARG A 35 9.81 -13.27 11.04
CA ARG A 35 9.00 -13.28 12.27
C ARG A 35 8.08 -12.07 12.37
N VAL A 36 6.92 -12.30 12.98
CA VAL A 36 5.85 -11.30 13.17
C VAL A 36 5.28 -11.33 14.58
N HIS A 37 4.46 -10.34 14.94
CA HIS A 37 3.79 -10.30 16.23
C HIS A 37 2.73 -11.41 16.34
N THR A 38 2.89 -12.31 17.32
CA THR A 38 2.07 -13.52 17.49
C THR A 38 0.57 -13.23 17.56
N GLY A 39 0.17 -12.21 18.32
CA GLY A 39 -1.24 -11.85 18.45
C GLY A 39 -1.88 -11.38 17.14
N PHE A 40 -1.18 -10.54 16.36
CA PHE A 40 -1.72 -10.05 15.08
C PHE A 40 -1.74 -11.14 14.04
N TYR A 41 -0.73 -12.01 14.05
CA TYR A 41 -0.63 -13.14 13.16
C TYR A 41 -1.74 -14.17 13.40
N ASN A 42 -2.02 -14.55 14.64
CA ASN A 42 -3.13 -15.46 14.95
C ASN A 42 -4.50 -14.88 14.52
N ASN A 43 -4.71 -13.58 14.69
CA ASN A 43 -5.92 -12.92 14.18
C ASN A 43 -6.03 -12.97 12.65
N PHE A 44 -4.90 -12.80 11.95
CA PHE A 44 -4.85 -12.95 10.50
C PHE A 44 -5.12 -14.40 10.06
N LEU A 45 -4.52 -15.39 10.73
CA LEU A 45 -4.69 -16.81 10.40
C LEU A 45 -6.16 -17.25 10.44
N ALA A 46 -6.94 -16.73 11.39
CA ALA A 46 -8.38 -16.99 11.47
C ALA A 46 -9.15 -16.48 10.23
N ALA A 47 -8.65 -15.41 9.58
CA ALA A 47 -9.26 -14.83 8.38
C ALA A 47 -8.66 -15.36 7.06
N ALA A 48 -7.44 -15.91 7.10
CA ALA A 48 -6.69 -16.31 5.91
C ALA A 48 -7.46 -17.29 4.99
N PRO A 49 -8.14 -18.36 5.47
CA PRO A 49 -8.95 -19.23 4.61
C PRO A 49 -10.04 -18.49 3.85
N THR A 50 -10.71 -17.56 4.52
CA THR A 50 -11.78 -16.75 3.91
C THR A 50 -11.22 -15.78 2.88
N ILE A 51 -10.07 -15.15 3.18
CA ILE A 51 -9.36 -14.29 2.25
C ILE A 51 -8.96 -15.08 1.00
N ASP A 52 -8.35 -16.25 1.15
CA ASP A 52 -7.91 -17.07 0.03
C ASP A 52 -9.09 -17.58 -0.81
N LYS A 53 -10.16 -18.00 -0.15
CA LYS A 53 -11.38 -18.47 -0.83
C LYS A 53 -12.03 -17.39 -1.69
N HIS A 54 -12.09 -16.15 -1.19
CA HIS A 54 -12.90 -15.10 -1.83
C HIS A 54 -12.09 -14.09 -2.64
N ILE A 55 -10.82 -13.85 -2.29
CA ILE A 55 -10.00 -12.82 -2.92
C ILE A 55 -9.02 -13.41 -3.94
N ALA A 56 -8.38 -14.55 -3.65
CA ALA A 56 -7.39 -15.13 -4.55
C ALA A 56 -7.92 -15.42 -5.97
N PRO A 57 -9.16 -15.92 -6.18
CA PRO A 57 -9.71 -16.12 -7.52
C PRO A 57 -9.87 -14.80 -8.30
N LEU A 58 -10.11 -13.68 -7.62
CA LEU A 58 -10.24 -12.36 -8.24
C LEU A 58 -8.90 -11.75 -8.66
N LEU A 59 -7.79 -12.36 -8.23
CA LEU A 59 -6.43 -11.97 -8.55
C LEU A 59 -5.74 -12.95 -9.52
N ALA A 60 -6.50 -13.85 -10.14
CA ALA A 60 -5.96 -14.80 -11.10
C ALA A 60 -5.52 -14.08 -12.40
N PRO A 61 -4.49 -14.58 -13.12
CA PRO A 61 -3.92 -13.89 -14.29
C PRO A 61 -4.91 -13.61 -15.43
N ASP A 62 -5.97 -14.42 -15.54
CA ASP A 62 -7.05 -14.31 -16.53
C ASP A 62 -8.11 -13.26 -16.15
N GLN A 63 -8.07 -12.73 -14.94
CA GLN A 63 -9.01 -11.71 -14.47
C GLN A 63 -8.64 -10.32 -15.00
N PRO A 64 -9.63 -9.43 -15.20
CA PRO A 64 -9.36 -8.05 -15.61
C PRO A 64 -8.46 -7.34 -14.58
N PRO A 65 -7.62 -6.37 -15.03
CA PRO A 65 -6.80 -5.56 -14.14
C PRO A 65 -7.61 -4.96 -12.98
N ARG A 66 -7.11 -5.12 -11.75
CA ARG A 66 -7.79 -4.67 -10.52
C ARG A 66 -6.78 -4.04 -9.58
N LYS A 67 -7.29 -3.20 -8.67
CA LYS A 67 -6.54 -2.69 -7.53
C LYS A 67 -7.02 -3.41 -6.28
N LEU A 68 -6.13 -4.13 -5.61
CA LEU A 68 -6.40 -4.71 -4.30
C LEU A 68 -6.04 -3.68 -3.23
N TYR A 69 -7.02 -3.25 -2.46
CA TYR A 69 -6.81 -2.39 -1.30
C TYR A 69 -6.84 -3.22 -0.03
N VAL A 70 -5.76 -3.18 0.73
CA VAL A 70 -5.68 -3.78 2.07
C VAL A 70 -5.57 -2.63 3.07
N VAL A 71 -6.62 -2.42 3.85
CA VAL A 71 -6.73 -1.24 4.73
C VAL A 71 -7.00 -1.63 6.17
N GLY A 72 -6.52 -0.81 7.10
CA GLY A 72 -6.80 -1.00 8.52
C GLY A 72 -6.40 0.19 9.37
N HIS A 73 -7.11 0.37 10.49
CA HIS A 73 -6.81 1.37 11.51
C HIS A 73 -6.49 0.67 12.84
N SER A 74 -5.60 1.26 13.66
CA SER A 74 -5.25 0.72 14.98
C SER A 74 -4.77 -0.74 14.91
N LEU A 75 -5.29 -1.60 15.78
CA LEU A 75 -5.15 -3.06 15.72
C LEU A 75 -5.45 -3.64 14.33
N GLY A 76 -6.49 -3.14 13.66
CA GLY A 76 -6.84 -3.54 12.30
C GLY A 76 -5.76 -3.20 11.29
N GLY A 77 -4.99 -2.13 11.51
CA GLY A 77 -3.79 -1.80 10.71
C GLY A 77 -2.69 -2.85 10.85
N ALA A 78 -2.53 -3.43 12.03
CA ALA A 78 -1.58 -4.50 12.27
C ALA A 78 -1.98 -5.80 11.54
N ILE A 79 -3.28 -6.13 11.58
CA ILE A 79 -3.83 -7.27 10.84
C ILE A 79 -3.74 -7.04 9.33
N ALA A 80 -4.03 -5.82 8.86
CA ALA A 80 -3.84 -5.41 7.46
C ALA A 80 -2.38 -5.51 7.02
N THR A 81 -1.43 -5.27 7.93
CA THR A 81 0.00 -5.51 7.68
C THR A 81 0.30 -7.01 7.50
N MET A 82 -0.31 -7.90 8.30
CA MET A 82 -0.17 -9.36 8.07
C MET A 82 -0.78 -9.80 6.74
N ALA A 83 -1.97 -9.30 6.39
CA ALA A 83 -2.57 -9.55 5.08
C ALA A 83 -1.69 -9.02 3.94
N THR A 84 -1.02 -7.88 4.13
CA THR A 84 -0.03 -7.36 3.19
C THR A 84 1.14 -8.32 3.01
N CYS A 85 1.71 -8.84 4.09
CA CYS A 85 2.77 -9.85 4.01
C CYS A 85 2.30 -11.07 3.21
N HIS A 86 1.09 -11.57 3.49
CA HIS A 86 0.50 -12.70 2.76
C HIS A 86 0.40 -12.43 1.26
N PHE A 87 -0.23 -11.32 0.86
CA PHE A 87 -0.42 -11.01 -0.55
C PHE A 87 0.90 -10.77 -1.29
N LEU A 88 1.85 -10.07 -0.68
CA LEU A 88 3.14 -9.78 -1.33
C LEU A 88 4.03 -11.01 -1.47
N LEU A 89 3.87 -12.01 -0.59
CA LEU A 89 4.67 -13.25 -0.63
C LEU A 89 4.04 -14.35 -1.48
N ASN A 90 2.71 -14.40 -1.58
CA ASN A 90 2.00 -15.51 -2.25
C ASN A 90 1.60 -15.25 -3.71
N PHE A 91 1.73 -14.01 -4.19
CA PHE A 91 1.34 -13.61 -5.54
C PHE A 91 2.50 -13.02 -6.32
N ASP A 92 2.59 -13.37 -7.60
CA ASP A 92 3.58 -12.85 -8.53
C ASP A 92 3.11 -11.52 -9.15
N TRP A 93 3.17 -10.45 -8.35
CA TRP A 93 2.69 -9.12 -8.73
C TRP A 93 3.39 -8.53 -9.96
N GLU A 94 4.58 -8.99 -10.30
CA GLU A 94 5.29 -8.55 -11.50
C GLU A 94 4.55 -8.99 -12.78
N MET A 95 4.03 -10.22 -12.75
CA MET A 95 3.35 -10.86 -13.88
C MET A 95 1.83 -10.63 -13.88
N LEU A 96 1.23 -10.40 -12.72
CA LEU A 96 -0.21 -10.19 -12.61
C LEU A 96 -0.64 -8.84 -13.22
N PRO A 97 -1.82 -8.75 -13.85
CA PRO A 97 -2.35 -7.49 -14.36
C PRO A 97 -2.83 -6.54 -13.24
N HIS A 98 -2.83 -7.00 -12.00
CA HIS A 98 -3.34 -6.27 -10.84
C HIS A 98 -2.29 -5.36 -10.21
N LYS A 99 -2.77 -4.49 -9.30
CA LYS A 99 -1.96 -3.60 -8.48
C LYS A 99 -2.32 -3.78 -7.00
N PHE A 100 -1.30 -3.87 -6.16
CA PHE A 100 -1.44 -3.95 -4.71
C PHE A 100 -1.33 -2.56 -4.06
N ILE A 101 -2.26 -2.24 -3.16
CA ILE A 101 -2.25 -0.99 -2.39
C ILE A 101 -2.57 -1.30 -0.93
N GLY A 102 -1.57 -1.21 -0.05
CA GLY A 102 -1.76 -1.31 1.39
C GLY A 102 -1.80 0.07 2.04
N VAL A 103 -2.76 0.31 2.93
CA VAL A 103 -2.86 1.56 3.70
C VAL A 103 -3.22 1.26 5.14
N THR A 104 -2.37 1.68 6.08
CA THR A 104 -2.64 1.52 7.51
C THR A 104 -2.65 2.85 8.22
N LEU A 105 -3.55 3.07 9.17
CA LEU A 105 -3.71 4.32 9.92
C LEU A 105 -3.47 4.05 11.41
N GLY A 106 -2.50 4.73 12.02
CA GLY A 106 -2.17 4.53 13.44
C GLY A 106 -1.78 3.09 13.79
N SER A 107 -1.26 2.31 12.84
CA SER A 107 -0.95 0.90 13.08
C SER A 107 0.19 0.73 14.09
N PRO A 108 0.10 -0.24 15.02
CA PRO A 108 1.25 -0.68 15.80
C PRO A 108 2.25 -1.43 14.92
N LYS A 109 3.45 -1.65 15.45
CA LYS A 109 4.52 -2.41 14.78
C LYS A 109 4.19 -3.90 14.79
N ALA A 110 4.00 -4.48 13.61
CA ALA A 110 3.57 -5.88 13.47
C ALA A 110 4.69 -6.85 13.04
N CYS A 111 5.80 -6.33 12.51
CA CYS A 111 6.87 -7.15 11.94
C CYS A 111 8.15 -7.06 12.78
N CYS A 112 8.89 -8.16 12.89
CA CYS A 112 10.29 -8.09 13.30
C CYS A 112 11.17 -7.67 12.11
N ASN A 113 12.43 -7.31 12.37
CA ASN A 113 13.40 -6.96 11.32
C ASN A 113 13.44 -7.98 10.17
N SER A 114 13.41 -9.27 10.51
CA SER A 114 13.45 -10.34 9.53
C SER A 114 12.30 -10.33 8.53
N MET A 115 11.08 -10.04 8.98
CA MET A 115 9.95 -9.88 8.06
C MET A 115 9.98 -8.52 7.37
N LYS A 116 10.37 -7.47 8.09
CA LYS A 116 10.51 -6.12 7.52
C LYS A 116 11.42 -6.13 6.30
N ASP A 117 12.61 -6.70 6.42
CA ASP A 117 13.62 -6.69 5.35
C ASP A 117 13.09 -7.40 4.09
N VAL A 118 12.40 -8.54 4.28
CA VAL A 118 11.75 -9.29 3.19
C VAL A 118 10.68 -8.45 2.50
N ILE A 119 9.78 -7.83 3.25
CA ILE A 119 8.67 -7.05 2.67
C ILE A 119 9.16 -5.75 2.05
N ASP A 120 10.12 -5.06 2.66
CA ASP A 120 10.72 -3.85 2.12
C ASP A 120 11.46 -4.12 0.81
N GLU A 121 12.15 -5.26 0.70
CA GLU A 121 12.77 -5.69 -0.56
C GLU A 121 11.73 -5.93 -1.65
N ARG A 122 10.64 -6.64 -1.34
CA ARG A 122 9.53 -6.89 -2.28
C ARG A 122 8.89 -5.58 -2.75
N LEU A 123 8.56 -4.67 -1.84
CA LEU A 123 7.99 -3.38 -2.19
C LEU A 123 8.96 -2.53 -3.03
N ARG A 124 10.26 -2.57 -2.72
CA ARG A 124 11.30 -1.87 -3.50
C ARG A 124 11.37 -2.39 -4.94
N ALA A 125 11.25 -3.70 -5.15
CA ALA A 125 11.25 -4.31 -6.48
C ALA A 125 9.99 -3.98 -7.30
N LEU A 126 8.82 -3.95 -6.65
CA LEU A 126 7.54 -3.73 -7.31
C LEU A 126 7.22 -2.25 -7.59
N ARG A 127 7.85 -1.32 -6.87
CA ARG A 127 7.57 0.12 -6.97
C ARG A 127 7.90 0.73 -8.34
N PRO A 128 9.06 0.46 -8.99
CA PRO A 128 9.34 0.95 -10.34
C PRO A 128 8.35 0.45 -11.39
N LEU A 129 7.67 -0.66 -11.13
CA LEU A 129 6.68 -1.26 -12.01
C LEU A 129 5.25 -0.75 -11.76
N ASP A 130 5.09 0.16 -10.79
CA ASP A 130 3.78 0.61 -10.27
C ASP A 130 2.85 -0.54 -9.81
N LYS A 131 3.43 -1.68 -9.40
CA LYS A 131 2.69 -2.89 -9.03
C LYS A 131 2.29 -2.95 -7.57
N ALA A 132 3.05 -2.32 -6.68
CA ALA A 132 2.74 -2.30 -5.26
C ALA A 132 3.12 -0.99 -4.59
N VAL A 133 2.25 -0.52 -3.70
CA VAL A 133 2.49 0.62 -2.81
C VAL A 133 1.98 0.25 -1.41
N PHE A 134 2.74 0.57 -0.37
CA PHE A 134 2.29 0.48 1.01
C PHE A 134 2.49 1.83 1.70
N CYS A 135 1.43 2.34 2.33
CA CYS A 135 1.44 3.63 3.00
C CYS A 135 1.06 3.47 4.46
N ARG A 136 1.98 3.80 5.36
CA ARG A 136 1.69 3.85 6.80
C ARG A 136 1.40 5.28 7.23
N VAL A 137 0.15 5.58 7.51
CA VAL A 137 -0.28 6.90 7.98
C VAL A 137 -0.19 6.97 9.50
N MET A 138 0.52 7.97 10.00
CA MET A 138 0.65 8.29 11.43
C MET A 138 0.27 9.74 11.63
N ARG A 139 -0.53 10.01 12.68
CA ARG A 139 -0.89 11.37 13.05
C ARG A 139 -0.17 11.76 14.33
N ASP A 140 0.61 12.82 14.24
CA ASP A 140 1.23 13.50 15.37
C ASP A 140 1.87 12.53 16.39
N LYS A 141 1.58 12.68 17.69
CA LYS A 141 2.06 11.85 18.78
C LYS A 141 1.20 10.62 19.04
N ASP A 142 0.81 9.89 17.99
CA ASP A 142 0.05 8.66 18.13
C ASP A 142 0.89 7.53 18.76
N ILE A 143 0.60 7.27 20.03
CA ILE A 143 1.27 6.25 20.87
C ILE A 143 1.09 4.82 20.34
N VAL A 144 0.02 4.51 19.61
CA VAL A 144 -0.19 3.15 19.11
C VAL A 144 0.89 2.78 18.09
N THR A 145 1.41 3.75 17.37
CA THR A 145 2.48 3.52 16.38
C THR A 145 3.85 3.27 17.02
N THR A 146 4.03 3.52 18.32
CA THR A 146 5.32 3.30 19.00
C THR A 146 5.44 1.88 19.57
N VAL A 147 4.32 1.16 19.72
CA VAL A 147 4.25 -0.18 20.33
C VAL A 147 4.21 -1.31 19.29
N PRO A 148 4.80 -2.50 19.59
CA PRO A 148 5.77 -2.73 20.66
C PRO A 148 7.06 -1.91 20.45
N PRO A 149 7.84 -1.62 21.51
CA PRO A 149 9.08 -0.85 21.39
C PRO A 149 10.05 -1.46 20.36
N SER A 150 10.81 -0.64 19.64
CA SER A 150 11.78 -1.17 18.66
C SER A 150 12.93 -1.93 19.32
N LEU A 151 13.20 -1.67 20.60
CA LEU A 151 14.20 -2.40 21.40
C LEU A 151 13.90 -3.90 21.51
N VAL A 152 12.62 -4.29 21.46
CA VAL A 152 12.22 -5.71 21.43
C VAL A 152 12.18 -6.29 20.01
N GLY A 153 12.77 -5.59 19.03
CA GLY A 153 13.00 -6.08 17.67
C GLY A 153 11.84 -5.88 16.69
N PHE A 154 10.81 -5.13 17.06
CA PHE A 154 9.66 -4.83 16.19
C PHE A 154 9.83 -3.51 15.45
N ASN A 155 9.52 -3.53 14.15
CA ASN A 155 9.67 -2.37 13.28
C ASN A 155 8.51 -2.27 12.29
N HIS A 156 8.31 -1.05 11.79
CA HIS A 156 7.35 -0.75 10.74
C HIS A 156 7.90 -1.14 9.37
N ILE A 157 7.03 -1.59 8.48
CA ILE A 157 7.36 -1.79 7.07
C ILE A 157 7.14 -0.51 6.26
N ASP A 158 7.89 -0.39 5.17
CA ASP A 158 7.85 0.68 4.17
C ASP A 158 7.85 2.13 4.71
N LYS A 159 7.39 3.07 3.89
CA LYS A 159 7.45 4.52 4.11
C LYS A 159 6.34 5.01 5.04
N LEU A 160 6.69 6.03 5.82
CA LEU A 160 5.77 6.77 6.67
C LEU A 160 5.08 7.90 5.90
N VAL A 161 3.78 8.06 6.10
CA VAL A 161 3.01 9.26 5.75
C VAL A 161 2.62 9.92 7.07
N PHE A 162 3.22 11.07 7.38
CA PHE A 162 3.03 11.73 8.66
C PHE A 162 2.07 12.91 8.53
N ILE A 163 1.04 12.94 9.38
CA ILE A 163 0.10 14.03 9.53
C ILE A 163 0.49 14.81 10.78
N THR A 164 0.99 16.04 10.62
CA THR A 164 1.35 16.90 11.75
C THR A 164 0.10 17.36 12.52
N GLU A 165 0.25 17.88 13.74
CA GLU A 165 -0.84 18.55 14.47
C GLU A 165 -1.56 19.63 13.65
N GLY A 166 -0.82 20.41 12.85
CA GLY A 166 -1.36 21.43 11.94
C GLY A 166 -1.94 20.88 10.62
N GLU A 167 -2.37 19.63 10.57
CA GLU A 167 -2.97 18.93 9.41
C GLU A 167 -2.11 18.88 8.13
N LYS A 168 -0.81 19.21 8.21
CA LYS A 168 0.13 19.05 7.08
C LYS A 168 0.51 17.59 6.89
N VAL A 169 0.58 17.15 5.62
CA VAL A 169 0.99 15.80 5.26
C VAL A 169 2.38 15.77 4.67
N LEU A 170 3.24 14.99 5.29
CA LEU A 170 4.62 14.76 4.90
C LEU A 170 4.79 13.31 4.44
N ILE A 171 5.43 13.13 3.28
CA ILE A 171 5.68 11.79 2.72
C ILE A 171 7.13 11.41 3.01
N ASN A 172 7.29 10.31 3.74
CA ASN A 172 8.56 9.78 4.21
C ASN A 172 9.48 10.83 4.84
N PRO A 173 8.97 11.64 5.80
CA PRO A 173 9.81 12.62 6.47
C PRO A 173 10.94 11.92 7.24
N ASP A 174 12.09 12.56 7.30
CA ASP A 174 13.17 12.15 8.17
C ASP A 174 12.86 12.62 9.60
N ILE A 175 12.14 11.80 10.36
CA ILE A 175 11.80 12.10 11.76
C ILE A 175 12.95 11.61 12.64
N GLN A 176 14.10 12.28 12.57
CA GLN A 176 15.17 12.04 13.53
C GLN A 176 14.75 12.64 14.88
N ASN A 177 14.36 11.76 15.81
CA ASN A 177 14.31 11.92 17.28
C ASN A 177 13.50 13.07 17.92
N ALA A 178 13.13 14.17 17.24
CA ALA A 178 12.50 15.32 17.93
C ALA A 178 11.00 15.18 18.19
N ASN A 179 10.28 14.34 17.42
CA ASN A 179 8.82 14.18 17.51
C ASN A 179 8.37 12.74 17.78
N ILE A 180 9.31 11.81 17.98
CA ILE A 180 8.99 10.45 18.39
C ILE A 180 8.85 10.53 19.90
N ILE A 181 7.65 10.23 20.42
CA ILE A 181 7.47 9.98 21.86
C ILE A 181 8.51 8.91 22.22
N ASP A 182 9.53 9.31 22.97
CA ASP A 182 10.55 8.37 23.39
C ASP A 182 9.93 7.37 24.39
N GLU A 183 10.66 6.30 24.71
CA GLU A 183 10.12 5.28 25.61
C GLU A 183 9.80 5.85 27.01
N GLU A 184 10.56 6.85 27.46
CA GLU A 184 10.39 7.50 28.75
C GLU A 184 9.19 8.45 28.76
N GLU A 185 8.92 9.17 27.68
CA GLU A 185 7.71 9.96 27.46
C GLU A 185 6.50 9.02 27.34
N THR A 186 6.65 7.86 26.69
CA THR A 186 5.60 6.83 26.61
C THR A 186 5.26 6.30 28.01
N LYS A 187 6.25 5.93 28.82
CA LYS A 187 6.07 5.49 30.21
C LYS A 187 5.42 6.58 31.05
N ARG A 188 5.87 7.83 30.93
CA ARG A 188 5.27 8.99 31.61
C ARG A 188 3.82 9.21 31.21
N ILE A 189 3.49 9.12 29.93
CA ILE A 189 2.12 9.27 29.46
C ILE A 189 1.22 8.18 30.06
N LEU A 190 1.68 6.92 30.03
CA LEU A 190 0.92 5.79 30.58
C LEU A 190 0.74 5.89 32.10
N SER A 191 1.79 6.26 32.84
CA SER A 191 1.69 6.45 34.29
C SER A 191 0.81 7.64 34.68
N THR A 192 0.82 8.70 33.86
CA THR A 192 -0.01 9.89 34.10
C THR A 192 -1.46 9.63 33.73
N SER A 193 -1.75 8.82 32.70
CA SER A 193 -3.15 8.48 32.36
C SER A 193 -3.87 7.73 33.49
N ASP A 194 -3.17 6.93 34.28
CA ASP A 194 -3.74 6.27 35.46
C ASP A 194 -4.07 7.28 36.58
N SER A 195 -3.36 8.43 36.59
CA SER A 195 -3.52 9.51 37.57
C SER A 195 -4.53 10.59 37.15
N ILE A 196 -4.84 10.71 35.85
CA ILE A 196 -5.70 11.78 35.28
C ILE A 196 -7.21 11.55 35.53
N ASN A 197 -7.61 10.40 36.08
CA ASN A 197 -9.02 10.13 36.42
C ASN A 197 -9.63 11.04 37.51
N LEU A 198 -8.91 12.02 38.08
CA LEU A 198 -9.37 12.77 39.25
C LEU A 198 -9.39 14.31 39.14
N GLN A 199 -9.01 14.94 38.02
CA GLN A 199 -9.00 16.41 37.93
C GLN A 199 -9.49 16.99 36.58
N LEU A 200 -10.67 16.57 36.11
CA LEU A 200 -11.37 17.29 35.03
C LEU A 200 -12.20 18.47 35.60
N ASN A 201 -11.51 19.43 36.21
CA ASN A 201 -12.09 20.72 36.61
C ASN A 201 -11.38 21.84 35.82
N GLY A 202 -12.09 22.44 34.86
CA GLY A 202 -11.75 23.78 34.35
C GLY A 202 -11.41 23.87 32.87
N ASP A 203 -12.42 24.21 32.07
CA ASP A 203 -12.41 25.35 31.14
C ASP A 203 -13.87 25.57 30.73
N GLY A 204 -14.39 26.78 30.96
CA GLY A 204 -15.78 27.17 30.74
C GLY A 204 -16.16 27.33 29.27
N THR A 205 -15.55 26.55 28.37
CA THR A 205 -15.97 26.47 26.98
C THR A 205 -17.39 25.93 26.91
N ASP A 206 -18.22 26.56 26.08
CA ASP A 206 -19.67 26.39 25.98
C ASP A 206 -20.08 24.93 25.64
N LYS A 207 -20.12 24.06 26.66
CA LYS A 207 -20.50 22.64 26.55
C LYS A 207 -21.99 22.43 26.19
N LYS A 208 -22.75 23.51 25.96
CA LYS A 208 -24.19 23.43 25.70
C LYS A 208 -24.55 22.83 24.33
N ASN A 209 -23.63 22.81 23.36
CA ASN A 209 -23.90 22.29 22.01
C ASN A 209 -23.10 21.04 21.59
N MET A 210 -22.32 20.42 22.48
CA MET A 210 -21.62 19.18 22.13
C MET A 210 -22.61 18.01 22.06
N ASN A 211 -22.51 17.21 21.00
CA ASN A 211 -23.31 16.00 20.89
C ASN A 211 -22.86 14.95 21.95
N CYS A 212 -23.70 13.94 22.21
CA CYS A 212 -23.40 12.94 23.24
C CYS A 212 -22.11 12.14 22.96
N TYR A 213 -21.73 11.99 21.68
CA TYR A 213 -20.52 11.30 21.26
C TYR A 213 -19.28 12.12 21.61
N GLU A 214 -19.21 13.38 21.22
CA GLU A 214 -18.12 14.30 21.52
C GLU A 214 -17.89 14.39 23.04
N ARG A 215 -18.98 14.40 23.84
CA ARG A 215 -18.87 14.40 25.31
C ARG A 215 -18.16 13.14 25.82
N ARG A 216 -18.49 11.96 25.30
CA ARG A 216 -17.79 10.71 25.68
C ARG A 216 -16.34 10.69 25.21
N ILE A 217 -16.07 11.17 24.00
CA ILE A 217 -14.70 11.24 23.46
C ILE A 217 -13.84 12.24 24.25
N SER A 218 -14.42 13.32 24.75
CA SER A 218 -13.69 14.29 25.59
C SER A 218 -13.20 13.73 26.93
N MET A 219 -13.78 12.61 27.38
CA MET A 219 -13.36 11.91 28.60
C MET A 219 -12.17 10.96 28.37
N LEU A 220 -11.84 10.65 27.12
CA LEU A 220 -10.68 9.80 26.81
C LEU A 220 -9.38 10.59 26.96
N PRO A 221 -8.31 9.98 27.51
CA PRO A 221 -7.01 10.63 27.55
C PRO A 221 -6.57 11.03 26.14
N LYS A 222 -5.95 12.21 26.02
CA LYS A 222 -5.53 12.81 24.74
C LYS A 222 -4.84 11.80 23.80
N PRO A 223 -3.89 10.94 24.24
CA PRO A 223 -3.24 9.96 23.36
C PRO A 223 -4.21 8.97 22.68
N PHE A 224 -5.24 8.51 23.39
CA PHE A 224 -6.25 7.60 22.83
C PHE A 224 -7.25 8.35 21.95
N ARG A 225 -7.61 9.57 22.33
CA ARG A 225 -8.46 10.44 21.53
C ARG A 225 -7.81 10.80 20.20
N ASP A 226 -6.50 11.11 20.20
CA ASP A 226 -5.74 11.47 18.99
C ASP A 226 -5.54 10.30 18.03
N HIS A 227 -5.70 9.07 18.54
CA HIS A 227 -5.66 7.83 17.77
C HIS A 227 -7.00 7.52 17.06
N MET A 228 -8.05 8.32 17.22
CA MET A 228 -9.37 8.03 16.62
C MET A 228 -9.38 8.16 15.09
N PRO A 229 -10.12 7.28 14.37
CA PRO A 229 -10.10 7.23 12.91
C PRO A 229 -10.59 8.53 12.27
N ASP A 230 -11.55 9.22 12.88
CA ASP A 230 -12.12 10.46 12.34
C ASP A 230 -11.08 11.57 12.17
N LEU A 231 -10.08 11.64 13.07
CA LEU A 231 -9.01 12.64 13.01
C LEU A 231 -8.05 12.39 11.85
N TYR A 232 -7.81 11.11 11.55
CA TYR A 232 -7.08 10.71 10.35
C TYR A 232 -7.87 11.04 9.09
N LEU A 233 -9.13 10.63 9.03
CA LEU A 233 -9.99 10.79 7.85
C LEU A 233 -10.23 12.26 7.51
N LYS A 234 -10.49 13.11 8.52
CA LYS A 234 -10.68 14.55 8.31
C LYS A 234 -9.50 15.19 7.58
N SER A 235 -8.29 14.92 8.05
CA SER A 235 -7.06 15.46 7.45
C SER A 235 -6.90 15.00 5.99
N LEU A 236 -7.18 13.73 5.72
CA LEU A 236 -7.10 13.18 4.36
C LEU A 236 -8.20 13.73 3.42
N MET A 237 -9.41 13.93 3.93
CA MET A 237 -10.51 14.53 3.18
C MET A 237 -10.24 15.99 2.83
N ASN A 238 -9.65 16.76 3.76
CA ASN A 238 -9.25 18.13 3.51
C ASN A 238 -8.26 18.21 2.33
N LEU A 239 -7.23 17.37 2.33
CA LEU A 239 -6.25 17.30 1.22
C LEU A 239 -6.89 16.89 -0.11
N TYR A 240 -7.79 15.91 -0.08
CA TYR A 240 -8.49 15.47 -1.27
C TYR A 240 -9.32 16.62 -1.87
N ASN A 241 -10.07 17.33 -1.04
CA ASN A 241 -10.88 18.48 -1.47
C ASN A 241 -10.01 19.63 -2.01
N GLU A 242 -8.85 19.90 -1.40
CA GLU A 242 -7.91 20.89 -1.92
C GLU A 242 -7.34 20.47 -3.29
N SER A 243 -6.97 19.19 -3.44
CA SER A 243 -6.40 18.68 -4.69
C SER A 243 -7.40 18.73 -5.85
N THR A 244 -8.66 18.37 -5.59
CA THR A 244 -9.75 18.42 -6.58
C THR A 244 -10.09 19.86 -6.95
N LYS A 245 -10.10 20.79 -5.98
CA LYS A 245 -10.28 22.23 -6.26
C LYS A 245 -9.17 22.78 -7.15
N LYS A 246 -7.91 22.44 -6.88
CA LYS A 246 -6.75 22.85 -7.71
C LYS A 246 -6.82 22.29 -9.13
N GLN A 247 -7.24 21.02 -9.29
CA GLN A 247 -7.43 20.41 -10.61
C GLN A 247 -8.52 21.13 -11.41
N LYS A 248 -9.67 21.43 -10.80
CA LYS A 248 -10.76 22.16 -11.47
C LYS A 248 -10.31 23.54 -11.97
N ILE A 249 -9.60 24.30 -11.13
CA ILE A 249 -9.06 25.63 -11.51
C ILE A 249 -8.11 25.50 -12.70
N LYS A 250 -7.23 24.49 -12.71
CA LYS A 250 -6.29 24.26 -13.82
C LYS A 250 -7.02 23.97 -15.13
N THR A 251 -8.02 23.10 -15.12
CA THR A 251 -8.82 22.80 -16.32
C THR A 251 -9.55 24.05 -16.84
N THR A 252 -10.13 24.87 -15.96
CA THR A 252 -10.80 26.12 -16.37
C THR A 252 -9.84 27.11 -17.03
N ILE A 253 -8.62 27.25 -16.52
CA ILE A 253 -7.60 28.14 -17.11
C ILE A 253 -7.18 27.63 -18.49
N GLU A 254 -6.97 26.31 -18.64
CA GLU A 254 -6.61 25.70 -19.93
C GLU A 254 -7.74 25.87 -20.97
N ASP A 255 -9.01 25.72 -20.56
CA ASP A 255 -10.16 25.89 -21.46
C ASP A 255 -10.36 27.35 -21.90
N THR A 256 -10.10 28.32 -21.00
CA THR A 256 -10.23 29.74 -21.32
C THR A 256 -9.07 30.22 -22.20
N ALA A 257 -7.86 29.72 -21.97
CA ALA A 257 -6.69 30.06 -22.79
C ALA A 257 -6.80 29.59 -24.26
N ILE A 258 -7.57 28.53 -24.53
CA ILE A 258 -7.79 28.04 -25.89
C ILE A 258 -8.76 28.94 -26.69
N GLN A 259 -9.68 29.66 -26.02
CA GLN A 259 -10.67 30.50 -26.69
C GLN A 259 -10.13 31.87 -27.16
N ASP A 260 -9.03 32.34 -26.58
CA ASP A 260 -8.44 33.65 -26.91
C ASP A 260 -7.32 33.58 -27.95
N THR A 261 -7.10 32.43 -28.62
CA THR A 261 -6.16 32.37 -29.74
C THR A 261 -6.88 32.87 -31.00
N PRO A 262 -6.57 34.07 -31.53
CA PRO A 262 -7.23 34.57 -32.71
C PRO A 262 -6.96 33.62 -33.86
N ILE A 263 -8.02 33.00 -34.38
CA ILE A 263 -7.98 32.21 -35.61
C ILE A 263 -7.54 33.17 -36.71
N GLN A 264 -6.25 33.17 -37.02
CA GLN A 264 -5.77 33.76 -38.26
C GLN A 264 -6.36 32.90 -39.37
N LYS A 265 -7.42 33.40 -40.01
CA LYS A 265 -7.94 32.88 -41.26
C LYS A 265 -6.84 33.05 -42.31
N GLU A 266 -5.98 32.05 -42.46
CA GLU A 266 -5.18 31.90 -43.67
C GLU A 266 -6.15 31.56 -44.81
N ASN A 267 -6.47 32.59 -45.59
CA ASN A 267 -7.12 32.44 -46.88
C ASN A 267 -6.17 31.67 -47.81
N THR A 268 -6.29 30.35 -47.84
CA THR A 268 -5.65 29.52 -48.87
C THR A 268 -6.61 29.41 -50.05
N PRO A 269 -6.21 29.79 -51.27
CA PRO A 269 -7.07 29.70 -52.45
C PRO A 269 -7.39 28.25 -52.80
N LEU A 270 -8.65 28.01 -53.14
CA LEU A 270 -9.12 26.79 -53.78
C LEU A 270 -8.40 26.61 -55.13
N GLY A 271 -7.61 25.55 -55.23
CA GLY A 271 -7.25 24.92 -56.49
C GLY A 271 -8.30 23.87 -56.82
N GLU A 272 -9.03 24.13 -57.90
CA GLU A 272 -9.88 23.17 -58.59
C GLU A 272 -9.00 22.04 -59.13
N ASP A 273 -9.35 20.78 -58.87
CA ASP A 273 -8.96 19.66 -59.73
C ASP A 273 -10.11 18.65 -59.75
N GLU A 274 -10.80 18.66 -60.88
CA GLU A 274 -11.74 17.64 -61.32
C GLU A 274 -11.00 16.31 -61.51
N HIS A 275 -11.51 15.21 -60.95
CA HIS A 275 -11.40 13.91 -61.62
C HIS A 275 -12.59 13.00 -61.29
N SER A 276 -13.39 12.82 -62.33
CA SER A 276 -14.42 11.80 -62.51
C SER A 276 -13.81 10.41 -62.60
N VAL A 277 -14.34 9.41 -61.87
CA VAL A 277 -14.39 8.02 -62.37
C VAL A 277 -15.63 7.30 -61.84
N ALA A 278 -16.49 6.97 -62.82
CA ALA A 278 -17.41 5.85 -63.02
C ALA A 278 -17.93 5.01 -61.84
N ALA A 279 -19.25 4.87 -61.86
CA ALA A 279 -20.05 3.83 -61.24
C ALA A 279 -19.84 2.45 -61.90
N THR A 280 -19.96 1.39 -61.11
CA THR A 280 -20.44 0.07 -61.53
C THR A 280 -21.26 -0.55 -60.42
N GLU A 281 -22.55 -0.77 -60.69
CA GLU A 281 -23.46 -1.64 -59.96
C GLU A 281 -23.23 -3.11 -60.35
N ALA A 282 -23.33 -4.05 -59.40
CA ALA A 282 -23.84 -5.40 -59.64
C ALA A 282 -24.18 -6.13 -58.31
N THR A 283 -25.48 -6.30 -58.07
CA THR A 283 -26.20 -7.50 -57.60
C THR A 283 -25.64 -8.40 -56.47
N SER A 284 -26.32 -8.33 -55.33
CA SER A 284 -27.05 -9.42 -54.62
C SER A 284 -26.47 -10.84 -54.53
N THR A 285 -26.15 -11.26 -53.30
CA THR A 285 -26.69 -12.50 -52.70
C THR A 285 -26.68 -12.40 -51.16
N MET A 286 -27.79 -12.76 -50.54
CA MET A 286 -28.03 -12.81 -49.10
C MET A 286 -27.18 -13.89 -48.41
N SER A 287 -26.48 -13.56 -47.32
CA SER A 287 -26.25 -14.48 -46.19
C SER A 287 -26.04 -13.70 -44.88
N MET A 288 -26.61 -14.22 -43.80
CA MET A 288 -26.68 -13.62 -42.46
C MET A 288 -25.29 -13.32 -41.85
N PRO A 289 -25.12 -12.24 -41.05
CA PRO A 289 -23.87 -12.02 -40.33
C PRO A 289 -23.88 -12.71 -38.97
N GLU A 290 -22.86 -13.55 -38.74
CA GLU A 290 -22.35 -13.86 -37.41
C GLU A 290 -21.67 -12.61 -36.83
N GLU A 291 -22.04 -12.27 -35.60
CA GLU A 291 -21.60 -11.11 -34.86
C GLU A 291 -20.19 -11.37 -34.28
N VAL A 292 -19.14 -11.06 -35.06
CA VAL A 292 -17.75 -11.02 -34.59
C VAL A 292 -17.39 -9.56 -34.31
N ILE A 293 -17.28 -9.21 -33.03
CA ILE A 293 -16.79 -7.90 -32.58
C ILE A 293 -15.26 -7.88 -32.72
N GLU A 294 -14.78 -7.36 -33.84
CA GLU A 294 -13.37 -7.08 -34.08
C GLU A 294 -13.07 -5.61 -33.69
N MET A 295 -12.49 -5.40 -32.52
CA MET A 295 -12.11 -4.06 -32.04
C MET A 295 -10.84 -3.58 -32.76
N HIS A 296 -11.03 -2.70 -33.75
CA HIS A 296 -9.99 -1.88 -34.35
C HIS A 296 -9.36 -0.91 -33.34
N THR A 297 -8.08 -1.14 -33.00
CA THR A 297 -7.28 -0.15 -32.27
C THR A 297 -6.69 0.87 -33.23
N ARG A 298 -7.23 2.10 -33.21
CA ARG A 298 -6.63 3.27 -33.86
C ARG A 298 -5.32 3.65 -33.15
N LYS A 299 -4.20 3.31 -33.76
CA LYS A 299 -2.90 3.97 -33.49
C LYS A 299 -2.94 5.38 -34.07
N LYS A 300 -2.96 6.41 -33.22
CA LYS A 300 -2.53 7.75 -33.61
C LYS A 300 -1.11 7.96 -33.12
N GLY A 301 -0.21 8.17 -34.06
CA GLY A 301 1.16 8.58 -33.81
C GLY A 301 1.23 10.01 -33.30
N VAL A 302 2.12 10.24 -32.34
CA VAL A 302 2.81 11.51 -32.17
C VAL A 302 4.29 11.17 -32.05
N SER A 303 5.04 11.65 -33.03
CA SER A 303 6.48 11.53 -33.16
C SER A 303 7.12 12.87 -32.82
N LYS A 304 8.33 12.80 -32.25
CA LYS A 304 9.35 13.86 -32.13
C LYS A 304 9.13 14.98 -31.10
N VAL A 305 10.27 15.53 -30.67
CA VAL A 305 10.50 16.50 -29.57
C VAL A 305 10.61 15.74 -28.22
N ILE A 306 11.76 15.39 -27.63
CA ILE A 306 13.00 16.15 -27.35
C ILE A 306 14.18 15.16 -27.25
N LYS A 307 15.14 15.25 -28.17
CA LYS A 307 16.55 14.93 -27.89
C LYS A 307 17.27 16.26 -27.93
N THR A 308 17.92 16.63 -26.83
CA THR A 308 19.11 17.51 -26.68
C THR A 308 18.99 18.30 -25.37
N ALA A 309 19.48 17.71 -24.27
CA ALA A 309 20.07 18.41 -23.13
C ALA A 309 20.46 17.35 -22.09
N ILE A 310 21.76 17.15 -21.93
CA ILE A 310 22.54 16.79 -20.72
C ILE A 310 23.86 16.23 -21.24
N GLY A 311 24.70 17.17 -21.68
CA GLY A 311 26.14 17.01 -21.62
C GLY A 311 26.62 17.69 -20.34
N ARG A 312 27.64 17.08 -19.72
CA ARG A 312 28.45 17.58 -18.58
C ARG A 312 27.87 17.45 -17.17
N ILE A 313 28.15 16.31 -16.55
CA ILE A 313 28.61 16.19 -15.15
C ILE A 313 29.69 15.10 -15.22
N GLY A 314 30.97 15.40 -15.04
CA GLY A 314 31.56 15.77 -13.76
C GLY A 314 31.99 14.48 -13.05
N SER A 315 33.25 14.09 -13.25
CA SER A 315 33.88 12.92 -12.62
C SER A 315 33.82 12.98 -11.09
N LEU A 316 33.28 11.93 -10.46
CA LEU A 316 33.32 11.71 -9.02
C LEU A 316 34.34 10.61 -8.66
N PRO A 317 34.94 10.67 -7.45
CA PRO A 317 36.13 9.91 -7.10
C PRO A 317 35.84 8.44 -6.81
N LYS A 318 36.83 7.60 -7.11
CA LYS A 318 36.88 6.18 -6.81
C LYS A 318 36.88 5.97 -5.29
N THR A 319 35.84 5.32 -4.77
CA THR A 319 35.86 4.70 -3.43
C THR A 319 35.80 3.17 -3.56
N SER A 320 36.33 2.54 -2.52
CA SER A 320 36.84 1.18 -2.35
C SER A 320 35.83 0.02 -2.52
N PRO A 321 36.30 -1.24 -2.66
CA PRO A 321 35.48 -2.36 -3.08
C PRO A 321 34.63 -2.94 -1.94
N PHE A 322 33.31 -3.00 -2.12
CA PHE A 322 32.42 -3.84 -1.33
C PHE A 322 32.45 -5.30 -1.82
N PRO A 323 32.27 -6.28 -0.91
CA PRO A 323 32.42 -7.69 -1.19
C PRO A 323 31.29 -8.23 -2.10
N LYS A 324 31.67 -9.28 -2.83
CA LYS A 324 30.92 -9.93 -3.90
C LYS A 324 29.56 -10.47 -3.42
N LYS A 325 28.55 -10.26 -4.28
CA LYS A 325 27.20 -10.82 -4.23
C LYS A 325 27.27 -12.35 -4.07
N ASN A 326 26.71 -12.88 -2.99
CA ASN A 326 26.25 -14.27 -2.97
C ASN A 326 24.86 -14.34 -3.60
N SER A 327 24.72 -15.28 -4.52
CA SER A 327 23.52 -15.59 -5.29
C SER A 327 22.36 -15.99 -4.37
N PHE A 328 21.35 -15.12 -4.24
CA PHE A 328 20.04 -15.54 -3.74
C PHE A 328 19.40 -16.47 -4.77
N ARG A 329 19.28 -17.75 -4.40
CA ARG A 329 18.55 -18.76 -5.17
C ARG A 329 17.08 -18.34 -5.25
N LYS A 330 16.53 -18.38 -6.47
CA LYS A 330 15.10 -18.23 -6.76
C LYS A 330 14.28 -19.18 -5.87
N PHE A 331 13.41 -18.63 -5.04
CA PHE A 331 12.39 -19.34 -4.26
C PHE A 331 11.20 -19.83 -5.13
N SER A 332 11.43 -20.18 -6.39
CA SER A 332 10.36 -20.47 -7.36
C SER A 332 10.03 -21.96 -7.52
N SER A 333 10.50 -22.87 -6.64
CA SER A 333 10.29 -24.32 -6.81
C SER A 333 9.55 -25.04 -5.68
N PHE A 334 8.97 -24.34 -4.70
CA PHE A 334 8.28 -25.01 -3.58
C PHE A 334 6.82 -25.43 -3.88
N ARG A 335 6.24 -24.98 -5.00
CA ARG A 335 4.82 -25.19 -5.31
C ARG A 335 4.45 -26.56 -5.91
N SER A 336 5.40 -27.40 -6.33
CA SER A 336 5.07 -28.69 -7.01
C SER A 336 5.29 -29.96 -6.17
N ARG A 337 6.00 -29.91 -5.04
CA ARG A 337 6.36 -31.13 -4.29
C ARG A 337 5.32 -31.58 -3.25
N SER A 338 4.45 -30.69 -2.73
CA SER A 338 3.47 -31.12 -1.70
C SER A 338 2.34 -31.97 -2.28
N LYS A 339 1.87 -31.68 -3.51
CA LYS A 339 0.84 -32.49 -4.19
C LYS A 339 1.32 -33.89 -4.58
N GLN A 340 2.63 -34.09 -4.79
CA GLN A 340 3.16 -35.39 -5.19
C GLN A 340 3.32 -36.35 -4.01
N LYS A 341 3.57 -35.85 -2.79
CA LYS A 341 3.61 -36.68 -1.57
C LYS A 341 2.22 -37.14 -1.10
N GLN A 342 1.19 -36.29 -1.21
CA GLN A 342 -0.19 -36.70 -0.90
C GLN A 342 -0.72 -37.77 -1.86
N LYS A 343 -0.30 -37.77 -3.14
CA LYS A 343 -0.72 -38.78 -4.11
C LYS A 343 -0.03 -40.14 -3.93
N GLN A 344 1.15 -40.19 -3.29
CA GLN A 344 1.84 -41.44 -2.97
C GLN A 344 1.30 -42.13 -1.71
N GLN A 345 0.78 -41.38 -0.73
CA GLN A 345 0.14 -41.97 0.45
C GLN A 345 -1.26 -42.55 0.16
N LEU A 346 -1.98 -42.03 -0.85
CA LEU A 346 -3.30 -42.55 -1.23
C LEU A 346 -3.26 -43.80 -2.13
N MET A 347 -2.08 -44.25 -2.57
CA MET A 347 -1.92 -45.49 -3.35
C MET A 347 -1.32 -46.65 -2.51
N GLN A 348 -1.20 -46.47 -1.19
CA GLN A 348 -0.74 -47.51 -0.26
C GLN A 348 -1.82 -47.92 0.77
N ILE A 349 -3.07 -47.49 0.54
CA ILE A 349 -4.29 -47.97 1.21
C ILE A 349 -5.16 -48.54 0.09
#